data_AF-Q5MD71-F1
#
_entry.id   AF-Q5MD71-F1
#
_cell.length_a   1.000
_cell.length_b   1.000
_cell.length_c   1.000
_cell.angle_alpha   90.00
_cell.angle_beta   90.00
_cell.angle_gamma   90.00
#
_symmetry.space_group_name_H-M   'P 1'
#
loop_
_entity.id
_entity.type
_entity.pdbx_description
1 polymer ?
#
loop_
_entity_poly.entity_id
_entity_poly.type
_entity_poly.pdbx_seq_one_letter_code
_entity_poly.pdbx_strand_id
1 'polypeptide(L)' 'DIATTEALKMAQEVDPDGERTLGILTKPDLVDKGTEETVVDIVHNEVIHLKKGYMIVKC' A
#
# COMPACT_ATOMS: atom_id res chain seq x y z
N ASP A 1 -6.97 -6.99 7.39
CA ASP A 1 -6.87 -6.02 6.29
C ASP A 1 -7.76 -6.33 5.10
N ILE A 2 -8.95 -5.72 5.04
CA ILE A 2 -9.83 -5.79 3.85
C ILE A 2 -9.72 -4.49 3.04
N ALA A 3 -9.61 -3.33 3.70
CA ALA A 3 -9.69 -2.02 3.06
C ALA A 3 -8.51 -1.71 2.11
N THR A 4 -7.27 -2.02 2.51
CA THR A 4 -6.07 -1.69 1.71
C THR A 4 -5.99 -2.51 0.43
N THR A 5 -6.45 -3.77 0.50
CA THR A 5 -6.34 -4.73 -0.60
C THR A 5 -7.39 -4.49 -1.69
N GLU A 6 -8.61 -4.09 -1.33
CA GLU A 6 -9.67 -3.84 -2.33
C GLU A 6 -9.38 -2.61 -3.19
N ALA A 7 -9.00 -1.49 -2.56
CA ALA A 7 -8.68 -0.26 -3.30
C ALA A 7 -7.51 -0.47 -4.27
N LEU A 8 -6.50 -1.22 -3.85
CA LEU A 8 -5.33 -1.50 -4.67
C LEU A 8 -5.66 -2.46 -5.83
N LYS A 9 -6.52 -3.46 -5.60
CA LYS A 9 -7.03 -4.34 -6.67
C LYS A 9 -7.81 -3.55 -7.72
N MET A 10 -8.71 -2.66 -7.30
CA MET A 10 -9.44 -1.79 -8.22
C MET A 10 -8.50 -0.88 -9.02
N ALA A 11 -7.44 -0.37 -8.39
CA ALA A 11 -6.43 0.42 -9.09
C ALA A 11 -5.68 -0.42 -10.13
N GLN A 12 -5.29 -1.66 -9.80
CA GLN A 12 -4.62 -2.58 -10.72
C GLN A 12 -5.48 -2.99 -11.92
N GLU A 13 -6.81 -3.09 -11.77
CA GLU A 13 -7.71 -3.38 -12.90
C GLU A 13 -7.64 -2.31 -14.00
N VAL A 14 -7.35 -1.06 -13.63
CA VAL A 14 -7.28 0.08 -14.56
C VAL A 14 -5.85 0.58 -14.81
N ASP A 15 -4.89 0.24 -13.95
CA ASP A 15 -3.46 0.59 -14.03
C ASP A 15 -2.59 -0.63 -13.67
N PRO A 16 -2.52 -1.66 -14.55
CA PRO A 16 -1.80 -2.91 -14.26
C PRO A 16 -0.30 -2.71 -14.05
N ASP A 17 0.29 -1.73 -14.73
CA ASP A 17 1.72 -1.41 -14.66
C ASP A 17 2.06 -0.44 -13.52
N GLY A 18 1.05 0.06 -12.78
CA GLY A 18 1.24 0.96 -11.64
C GLY A 18 1.91 2.29 -12.02
N GLU A 19 1.75 2.77 -13.26
CA GLU A 19 2.44 3.98 -13.74
C GLU A 19 1.86 5.27 -13.15
N ARG A 20 0.55 5.26 -12.87
CA ARG A 20 -0.22 6.43 -12.43
C ARG A 20 -0.78 6.30 -11.01
N THR A 21 -0.56 5.16 -10.36
CA THR A 21 -1.02 4.88 -9.00
C THR A 21 0.05 5.23 -7.96
N LEU A 22 -0.37 5.86 -6.86
CA LEU A 22 0.44 6.15 -5.68
C LEU A 22 -0.26 5.57 -4.44
N GLY A 23 0.41 4.69 -3.71
CA GLY A 23 -0.15 4.08 -2.51
C GLY A 23 0.04 4.95 -1.29
N ILE A 24 -1.05 5.30 -0.60
CA ILE A 24 -0.98 6.03 0.68
C ILE A 24 -1.46 5.13 1.81
N LEU A 25 -0.56 4.87 2.76
CA LEU A 25 -0.86 4.15 3.98
C LEU A 25 -1.20 5.16 5.08
N THR A 26 -2.31 4.94 5.77
CA THR A 26 -2.81 5.84 6.81
C THR A 26 -2.96 5.10 8.13
N LYS A 27 -2.96 5.85 9.24
CA LYS A 27 -3.11 5.31 10.61
C LYS A 27 -2.07 4.22 10.95
N PRO A 28 -0.77 4.52 10.85
CA PRO A 28 0.27 3.55 11.20
C PRO A 28 0.18 3.08 12.66
N ASP A 29 -0.49 3.83 13.53
CA ASP A 29 -0.70 3.50 14.94
C ASP A 29 -1.67 2.34 15.19
N LEU A 30 -2.53 2.03 14.22
CA LEU A 30 -3.50 0.94 14.30
C LEU A 30 -3.01 -0.35 13.64
N VAL A 31 -1.76 -0.37 13.16
CA VAL A 31 -1.17 -1.59 12.63
C VAL A 31 -1.04 -2.60 13.77
N ASP A 32 -1.61 -3.78 13.58
CA ASP A 32 -1.56 -4.85 14.56
C ASP A 32 -0.12 -5.31 14.79
N LYS A 33 0.21 -5.59 16.05
CA LYS A 33 1.53 -6.13 16.40
C LYS A 33 1.70 -7.49 15.72
N GLY A 34 2.65 -7.57 14.79
CA GLY A 34 2.92 -8.75 13.98
C GLY A 34 2.61 -8.60 12.48
N THR A 35 1.89 -7.56 12.05
CA THR A 35 1.73 -7.21 10.62
C THR A 35 2.58 -6.01 10.19
N GLU A 36 3.34 -5.45 11.13
CA GLU A 36 4.25 -4.31 10.92
C GLU A 36 5.28 -4.59 9.82
N GLU A 37 5.85 -5.79 9.80
CA GLU A 37 6.83 -6.22 8.78
C GLU A 37 6.20 -6.19 7.38
N THR A 38 4.97 -6.71 7.24
CA THR A 38 4.25 -6.66 5.97
C THR A 38 3.97 -5.22 5.51
N VAL A 39 3.67 -4.31 6.44
CA VAL A 39 3.47 -2.89 6.10
C VAL A 39 4.79 -2.28 5.62
N VAL A 40 5.91 -2.63 6.26
CA VAL A 40 7.25 -2.19 5.86
C VAL A 40 7.60 -2.69 4.45
N ASP A 41 7.35 -3.97 4.14
CA ASP A 41 7.60 -4.55 2.81
C ASP A 41 6.78 -3.86 1.71
N ILE A 42 5.51 -3.53 2.01
CA ILE A 42 4.64 -2.78 1.09
C ILE A 42 5.24 -1.39 0.81
N VAL A 43 5.70 -0.70 1.85
CA VAL A 43 6.27 0.65 1.72
C VAL A 43 7.59 0.61 0.93
N HIS A 44 8.37 -0.44 1.11
CA HIS A 44 9.58 -0.69 0.32
C HIS A 44 9.31 -1.14 -1.11
N ASN A 45 8.04 -1.21 -1.53
CA ASN A 45 7.62 -1.54 -2.89
C ASN A 45 7.99 -2.99 -3.27
N GLU A 46 8.08 -3.88 -2.28
CA GLU A 46 8.51 -5.28 -2.44
C GLU A 46 7.34 -6.24 -2.67
N VAL A 47 6.13 -5.86 -2.25
CA VAL A 47 4.92 -6.69 -2.38
C VAL A 47 4.18 -6.41 -3.69
N ILE A 48 3.82 -5.14 -3.92
CA ILE A 48 3.17 -4.68 -5.15
C ILE A 48 3.96 -3.50 -5.66
N HIS A 49 4.47 -3.61 -6.88
CA HIS A 49 5.32 -2.57 -7.44
C HIS A 49 4.49 -1.43 -8.02
N LEU A 50 4.65 -0.22 -7.50
CA LEU A 50 4.11 1.02 -8.05
C LEU A 50 5.25 1.92 -8.52
N LYS A 51 5.16 2.50 -9.73
CA LYS A 51 6.21 3.41 -10.23
C LYS A 51 6.36 4.67 -9.40
N LYS A 52 5.26 5.12 -8.77
CA LYS A 52 5.28 6.28 -7.85
C LYS A 52 5.55 5.87 -6.40
N GLY A 53 5.62 4.57 -6.11
CA GLY A 53 5.89 4.02 -4.79
C GLY A 53 4.75 4.21 -3.79
N TYR A 54 5.13 4.21 -2.52
CA TYR A 54 4.22 4.32 -1.37
C TYR A 54 4.65 5.44 -0.43
N MET A 55 3.68 6.02 0.27
CA MET A 55 3.91 7.01 1.33
C MET A 55 3.04 6.70 2.54
N ILE A 56 3.60 6.86 3.73
CA ILE A 56 2.87 6.73 4.99
C ILE A 56 2.56 8.12 5.53
N VAL A 57 1.32 8.34 5.94
CA VAL A 57 0.90 9.54 6.66
C VAL A 57 0.24 9.17 7.98
N LYS A 58 0.60 9.90 9.03
CA LYS A 58 -0.04 9.84 10.34
C LYS A 58 -0.80 11.14 10.55
N CYS A 59 -2.09 11.03 10.82
CA CYS A 59 -3.00 12.15 11.11
C CYS A 59 -3.36 12.15 12.60
#